data_AF-A0A1N7C940-F1
#
_entry.id   AF-A0A1N7C940-F1
#
_cell.length_a   1.000
_cell.length_b   1.000
_cell.length_c   1.000
_cell.angle_alpha   90.00
_cell.angle_beta   90.00
_cell.angle_gamma   90.00
#
_symmetry.space_group_name_H-M   'P 1'
#
loop_
_entity.id
_entity.type
_entity.pdbx_description
1 polymer ?
#
loop_
_entity_poly.entity_id
_entity_poly.type
_entity_poly.pdbx_seq_one_letter_code
_entity_poly.pdbx_strand_id
1 'polypeptide(L)'
;MTQKRFLDDQAQAMLVQQHQLDKTNAHLDSMLSSLNSLSQDQRSNDTLLDSLLAQAQSIVNEQDTVFVVEEQDLVVFDEYLLDAPSDYQTTLQPLALLDTIDIDADTDWPSYLSQLENYATRHDLAFAQDPFRDLMTDSQRIALEKRIKDEFSIKAAACDKYDYMIAGTCGLIGGLVDVLFVGVPGKGALSKWADNQTDNAVQRFAKFNGWKGPGKPGQETASAIGFLEKKFKINYDHGTSHDTGGAVKNMSLSNHHVKSLGHSPDLVGMFFSILDQFSNTAHFVDKGKLISINTDTFELSGSNVVAKVFAGFMNWLGHLFSDMAGSSGGRGKVNAGRGSGIPMPFYSLLQFINVGSFGQHRQTFSTIAVKVFESGYDLRHGLAMAIPVLITELLTRMMWVVKQRFYHEQDWRDCVPSANNPELRRMLLIGHGTLCLVDTTDAALRSGGNIVAFMLRSNLVAWTRFGTLAIKEVKAYYMAGSLDVEAVDAYLDAEYARLTGT
;
A
#
# COMPACT_ATOMS: atom_id res chain seq x y z
N MET A 1 26.59 2.46 18.97
CA MET A 1 26.11 3.70 18.31
C MET A 1 24.66 3.49 17.88
N THR A 2 23.78 4.45 18.11
CA THR A 2 22.46 4.44 17.47
C THR A 2 22.63 4.70 15.97
N GLN A 3 21.84 4.04 15.13
CA GLN A 3 21.93 4.14 13.66
C GLN A 3 21.86 5.60 13.17
N LYS A 4 21.09 6.44 13.87
CA LYS A 4 21.02 7.89 13.62
C LYS A 4 22.35 8.61 13.79
N ARG A 5 23.07 8.34 14.90
CA ARG A 5 24.36 9.00 15.19
C ARG A 5 25.41 8.65 14.13
N PHE A 6 25.42 7.41 13.67
CA PHE A 6 26.34 6.98 12.61
C PHE A 6 26.10 7.72 11.28
N LEU A 7 24.84 7.94 10.91
CA LEU A 7 24.48 8.71 9.71
C LEU A 7 24.84 10.19 9.85
N ASP A 8 24.62 10.77 11.02
CA ASP A 8 25.00 12.16 11.31
C ASP A 8 26.54 12.32 11.21
N ASP A 9 27.32 11.39 11.77
CA ASP A 9 28.78 11.36 11.70
C ASP A 9 29.27 11.29 10.22
N GLN A 10 28.62 10.48 9.38
CA GLN A 10 28.95 10.39 7.95
C GLN A 10 28.62 11.67 7.17
N ALA A 11 27.49 12.31 7.48
CA ALA A 11 27.11 13.56 6.83
C ALA A 11 28.07 14.71 7.19
N GLN A 12 28.52 14.77 8.44
CA GLN A 12 29.55 15.72 8.88
C GLN A 12 30.89 15.49 8.16
N ALA A 13 31.28 14.22 7.97
CA ALA A 13 32.46 13.90 7.18
C ALA A 13 32.34 14.40 5.73
N MET A 14 31.18 14.23 5.09
CA MET A 14 30.94 14.74 3.74
C MET A 14 31.00 16.28 3.67
N LEU A 15 30.50 16.99 4.68
CA LEU A 15 30.58 18.46 4.73
C LEU A 15 32.03 18.95 4.76
N VAL A 16 32.87 18.30 5.57
CA VAL A 16 34.30 18.62 5.63
C VAL A 16 34.98 18.31 4.31
N GLN A 17 34.68 17.17 3.69
CA GLN A 17 35.22 16.80 2.37
C GLN A 17 34.80 17.78 1.27
N GLN A 18 33.55 18.24 1.29
CA GLN A 18 33.06 19.26 0.36
C GLN A 18 33.84 20.57 0.51
N HIS A 19 34.05 21.02 1.75
CA HIS A 19 34.88 22.19 2.01
C HIS A 19 36.33 22.01 1.54
N GLN A 20 36.93 20.83 1.76
CA GLN A 20 38.27 20.51 1.26
C GLN A 20 38.35 20.57 -0.27
N LEU A 21 37.33 20.06 -0.98
CA LEU A 21 37.24 20.15 -2.43
C LEU A 21 37.14 21.61 -2.90
N ASP A 22 36.29 22.42 -2.25
CA ASP A 22 36.14 23.83 -2.59
C ASP A 22 37.44 24.62 -2.38
N LYS A 23 38.16 24.37 -1.27
CA LYS A 23 39.49 24.95 -1.02
C LYS A 23 40.52 24.49 -2.04
N THR A 24 40.47 23.22 -2.44
CA THR A 24 41.37 22.68 -3.46
C THR A 24 41.12 23.35 -4.81
N ASN A 25 39.86 23.50 -5.22
CA ASN A 25 39.48 24.18 -6.46
C ASN A 25 39.94 25.65 -6.45
N ALA A 26 39.68 26.38 -5.36
CA ALA A 26 40.14 27.78 -5.23
C ALA A 26 41.68 27.89 -5.27
N HIS A 27 42.38 26.90 -4.72
CA HIS A 27 43.84 26.86 -4.78
C HIS A 27 44.35 26.57 -6.20
N LEU A 28 43.71 25.67 -6.95
CA LEU A 28 44.00 25.43 -8.37
C LEU A 28 43.79 26.69 -9.20
N ASP A 29 42.73 27.45 -8.96
CA ASP A 29 42.49 28.73 -9.64
C ASP A 29 43.60 29.75 -9.35
N SER A 30 44.06 29.81 -8.10
CA SER A 30 45.19 30.65 -7.69
C SER A 30 46.51 30.22 -8.38
N MET A 31 46.77 28.91 -8.46
CA MET A 31 47.92 28.36 -9.19
C MET A 31 47.86 28.72 -10.68
N LEU A 32 46.70 28.56 -11.33
CA LEU A 32 46.50 28.93 -12.73
C LEU A 32 46.73 30.42 -12.96
N SER A 33 46.23 31.28 -12.07
CA SER A 33 46.49 32.71 -12.11
C SER A 33 47.98 33.02 -11.99
N SER A 34 48.68 32.34 -11.09
CA SER A 34 50.12 32.54 -10.85
C SER A 34 50.96 32.07 -12.04
N LEU A 35 50.60 30.96 -12.67
CA LEU A 35 51.22 30.46 -13.90
C LEU A 35 51.02 31.42 -15.07
N ASN A 36 49.84 32.04 -15.19
CA ASN A 36 49.57 33.04 -16.22
C ASN A 36 50.46 34.28 -16.03
N SER A 37 50.61 34.77 -14.79
CA SER A 37 51.51 35.88 -14.48
C SER A 37 52.97 35.55 -14.80
N LEU A 38 53.45 34.35 -14.44
CA LEU A 38 54.80 33.89 -14.77
C LEU A 38 55.04 33.89 -16.29
N SER A 39 54.07 33.38 -17.07
CA SER A 39 54.18 33.35 -18.53
C SER A 39 54.24 34.76 -19.13
N GLN A 40 53.51 35.72 -18.54
CA GLN A 40 53.54 37.12 -18.96
C GLN A 40 54.87 37.80 -18.63
N ASP A 41 55.43 37.54 -17.45
CA ASP A 41 56.75 38.04 -17.04
C ASP A 41 57.84 37.50 -17.96
N GLN A 42 57.79 36.20 -18.30
CA GLN A 42 58.73 35.59 -19.24
C GLN A 42 58.69 36.28 -20.62
N ARG A 43 57.50 36.49 -21.20
CA ARG A 43 57.35 37.19 -22.49
C ARG A 43 57.88 38.62 -22.45
N SER A 44 57.71 39.30 -21.32
CA SER A 44 58.20 40.67 -21.12
C SER A 44 59.72 40.68 -21.05
N ASN A 45 60.34 39.72 -20.37
CA ASN A 45 61.79 39.54 -20.33
C ASN A 45 62.36 39.20 -21.71
N ASP A 46 61.72 38.31 -22.47
CA ASP A 46 62.14 37.98 -23.84
C ASP A 46 62.15 39.24 -24.73
N THR A 47 61.10 40.07 -24.63
CA THR A 47 61.01 41.34 -25.35
C THR A 47 62.10 42.34 -24.93
N LEU A 48 62.42 42.40 -23.64
CA LEU A 48 63.50 43.23 -23.13
C LEU A 48 64.86 42.74 -23.64
N LEU A 49 65.08 41.43 -23.65
CA LEU A 49 66.31 40.81 -24.16
C LEU A 49 66.51 41.14 -25.65
N ASP A 50 65.45 41.02 -26.46
CA ASP A 50 65.46 41.40 -27.88
C ASP A 50 65.81 42.88 -28.08
N SER A 51 65.27 43.77 -27.24
CA SER A 51 65.60 45.20 -27.25
C SER A 51 67.05 45.47 -26.90
N LEU A 52 67.60 44.79 -25.88
CA LEU A 52 68.99 44.91 -25.47
C LEU A 52 69.95 44.37 -26.55
N LEU A 53 69.60 43.24 -27.18
CA LEU A 53 70.35 42.69 -28.31
C LEU A 53 70.36 43.65 -29.50
N ALA A 54 69.21 44.25 -29.83
CA ALA A 54 69.11 45.26 -30.88
C ALA A 54 69.97 46.51 -30.57
N GLN A 55 69.97 46.97 -29.31
CA GLN A 55 70.83 48.08 -28.88
C GLN A 55 72.33 47.72 -28.99
N ALA A 56 72.73 46.55 -28.50
CA ALA A 56 74.12 46.09 -28.61
C ALA A 56 74.56 45.98 -30.08
N GLN A 57 73.69 45.48 -30.96
CA GLN A 57 73.97 45.34 -32.38
C GLN A 57 74.04 46.69 -33.11
N SER A 58 73.26 47.69 -32.67
CA SER A 58 73.37 49.08 -33.13
C SER A 58 74.73 49.69 -32.75
N ILE A 59 75.18 49.49 -31.50
CA ILE A 59 76.46 50.00 -31.01
C ILE A 59 77.64 49.40 -31.78
N VAL A 60 77.59 48.09 -32.08
CA VAL A 60 78.63 47.41 -32.87
C VAL A 60 78.67 47.86 -34.34
N ASN A 61 77.53 48.27 -34.91
CA ASN A 61 77.48 48.71 -36.32
C ASN A 61 77.86 50.18 -36.54
N GLU A 62 77.78 51.04 -35.51
CA GLU A 62 78.10 52.48 -35.61
C GLU A 62 79.58 52.82 -35.32
N GLN A 63 80.40 51.86 -34.91
CA GLN A 63 81.83 52.06 -34.66
C GLN A 63 82.70 51.10 -35.48
N ASP A 64 83.64 51.65 -36.27
CA ASP A 64 84.83 50.93 -36.76
C ASP A 64 85.74 50.71 -35.55
N THR A 65 85.44 49.69 -34.74
CA THR A 65 86.21 49.38 -33.55
C THR A 65 87.51 48.69 -33.96
N VAL A 66 88.59 49.45 -34.06
CA VAL A 66 89.95 48.91 -34.02
C VAL A 66 90.17 48.35 -32.62
N PHE A 67 90.27 47.03 -32.49
CA PHE A 67 90.76 46.40 -31.28
C PHE A 67 92.24 46.77 -31.10
N VAL A 68 92.50 47.80 -30.29
CA VAL A 68 93.82 47.98 -29.69
C VAL A 68 93.82 47.13 -28.43
N VAL A 69 94.43 45.95 -28.51
CA VAL A 69 94.76 45.17 -27.32
C VAL A 69 96.00 45.80 -26.69
N GLU A 70 95.81 46.61 -25.66
CA GLU A 70 96.89 46.91 -24.71
C GLU A 70 96.84 45.88 -23.57
N GLU A 71 97.99 45.29 -23.25
CA GLU A 71 98.20 44.18 -22.30
C GLU A 71 97.80 44.49 -20.83
N GLN A 72 97.18 45.64 -20.52
CA GLN A 72 96.83 46.05 -19.15
C GLN A 72 95.33 46.21 -18.88
N ASP A 73 94.45 46.10 -19.87
CA ASP A 73 93.01 46.31 -19.67
C ASP A 73 92.20 45.05 -19.32
N LEU A 74 92.87 43.90 -19.15
CA LEU A 74 92.20 42.62 -18.91
C LEU A 74 91.71 42.40 -17.46
N VAL A 75 91.94 43.36 -16.55
CA VAL A 75 91.65 43.19 -15.10
C VAL A 75 90.44 44.00 -14.62
N VAL A 76 89.88 44.91 -15.42
CA VAL A 76 88.80 45.81 -14.96
C VAL A 76 87.39 45.32 -15.32
N PHE A 77 87.26 44.30 -16.18
CA PHE A 77 85.96 43.76 -16.58
C PHE A 77 85.31 42.80 -15.58
N ASP A 78 86.09 42.17 -14.67
CA ASP A 78 85.52 41.28 -13.65
C ASP A 78 84.90 42.04 -12.47
N GLU A 79 85.40 43.23 -12.13
CA GLU A 79 84.96 43.97 -10.93
C GLU A 79 83.68 44.79 -11.15
N TYR A 80 83.37 45.18 -12.40
CA TYR A 80 82.19 45.99 -12.72
C TYR A 80 80.91 45.17 -13.03
N LEU A 81 81.05 43.86 -13.30
CA LEU A 81 79.93 42.95 -13.57
C LEU A 81 79.41 42.24 -12.32
N LEU A 82 80.15 42.29 -11.21
CA LEU A 82 79.78 41.64 -9.94
C LEU A 82 78.93 42.51 -8.99
N ASP A 83 78.78 43.81 -9.28
CA ASP A 83 78.12 44.77 -8.38
C ASP A 83 76.98 45.57 -9.03
N ALA A 84 76.48 45.14 -10.19
CA ALA A 84 75.16 45.57 -10.64
C ALA A 84 74.11 44.76 -9.87
N PRO A 85 73.37 45.35 -8.92
CA PRO A 85 72.21 44.66 -8.37
C PRO A 85 71.28 44.42 -9.56
N SER A 86 71.09 43.16 -9.93
CA SER A 86 69.92 42.81 -10.72
C SER A 86 68.73 43.22 -9.87
N ASP A 87 68.08 44.34 -10.20
CA ASP A 87 66.79 44.78 -9.66
C ASP A 87 65.67 43.81 -10.12
N TYR A 88 65.98 42.52 -10.24
CA TYR A 88 65.02 41.45 -10.42
C TYR A 88 64.32 41.25 -9.08
N GLN A 89 63.28 42.04 -8.85
CA GLN A 89 62.30 41.73 -7.82
C GLN A 89 61.48 40.54 -8.30
N THR A 90 61.60 39.41 -7.61
CA THR A 90 60.72 38.26 -7.80
C THR A 90 59.27 38.72 -7.57
N THR A 91 58.49 38.82 -8.64
CA THR A 91 57.07 39.20 -8.64
C THR A 91 56.15 38.11 -8.10
N LEU A 92 56.66 36.89 -7.87
CA LEU A 92 55.89 35.72 -7.49
C LEU A 92 55.76 35.61 -5.96
N GLN A 93 54.52 35.62 -5.49
CA GLN A 93 54.20 35.29 -4.09
C GLN A 93 54.30 33.76 -3.87
N PRO A 94 54.83 33.29 -2.72
CA PRO A 94 54.83 31.87 -2.39
C PRO A 94 53.41 31.31 -2.29
N LEU A 95 53.15 30.18 -2.96
CA LEU A 95 51.88 29.45 -2.83
C LEU A 95 51.80 28.80 -1.44
N ALA A 96 50.74 29.12 -0.69
CA ALA A 96 50.47 28.50 0.61
C ALA A 96 50.08 27.02 0.44
N LEU A 97 50.53 26.15 1.35
CA LEU A 97 50.13 24.74 1.37
C LEU A 97 48.66 24.61 1.78
N LEU A 98 47.95 23.64 1.19
CA LEU A 98 46.59 23.28 1.58
C LEU A 98 46.62 22.57 2.95
N ASP A 99 45.68 22.93 3.83
CA ASP A 99 45.45 22.19 5.08
C ASP A 99 44.72 20.87 4.77
N THR A 100 45.33 19.75 5.16
CA THR A 100 44.85 18.39 4.87
C THR A 100 44.52 17.63 6.15
N ILE A 101 43.83 16.51 6.00
CA ILE A 101 43.62 15.53 7.07
C ILE A 101 44.56 14.36 6.81
N ASP A 102 45.38 14.01 7.79
CA ASP A 102 46.40 12.97 7.65
C ASP A 102 45.80 11.59 7.95
N ILE A 103 45.55 10.82 6.89
CA ILE A 103 44.96 9.49 6.98
C ILE A 103 46.05 8.43 6.76
N ASP A 104 46.39 7.71 7.83
CA ASP A 104 47.27 6.54 7.78
C ASP A 104 46.47 5.25 7.52
N ALA A 105 47.15 4.20 7.02
CA ALA A 105 46.54 2.91 6.72
C ALA A 105 45.88 2.20 7.94
N ASP A 106 46.31 2.54 9.15
CA ASP A 106 45.80 1.99 10.42
C ASP A 106 44.76 2.90 11.10
N THR A 107 44.29 3.96 10.43
CA THR A 107 43.33 4.92 11.00
C THR A 107 41.96 4.27 11.20
N ASP A 108 41.50 4.17 12.44
CA ASP A 108 40.14 3.72 12.74
C ASP A 108 39.09 4.84 12.56
N TRP A 109 37.83 4.44 12.44
CA TRP A 109 36.71 5.38 12.21
C TRP A 109 36.59 6.46 13.31
N PRO A 110 36.72 6.16 14.61
CA PRO A 110 36.71 7.19 15.66
C PRO A 110 37.88 8.18 15.58
N SER A 111 39.09 7.72 15.25
CA SER A 111 40.25 8.59 15.05
C SER A 111 40.03 9.51 13.86
N TYR A 112 39.50 8.97 12.76
CA TYR A 112 39.14 9.77 11.58
C TYR A 112 38.11 10.86 11.90
N LEU A 113 37.06 10.54 12.65
CA LEU A 113 36.07 11.54 13.08
C LEU A 113 36.68 12.64 13.95
N SER A 114 37.60 12.30 14.87
CA SER A 114 38.29 13.30 15.68
C SER A 114 39.15 14.23 14.83
N GLN A 115 39.79 13.71 13.78
CA GLN A 115 40.55 14.55 12.85
C GLN A 115 39.64 15.47 12.02
N LEU A 116 38.46 14.99 11.62
CA LEU A 116 37.44 15.81 10.95
C LEU A 116 36.93 16.94 11.85
N GLU A 117 36.66 16.67 13.12
CA GLU A 117 36.26 17.70 14.10
C GLU A 117 37.35 18.75 14.30
N ASN A 118 38.61 18.32 14.39
CA ASN A 118 39.75 19.22 14.49
C ASN A 118 39.89 20.10 13.25
N TYR A 119 39.73 19.53 12.06
CA TYR A 119 39.74 20.29 10.80
C TYR A 119 38.58 21.29 10.76
N ALA A 120 37.36 20.85 11.08
CA ALA A 120 36.17 21.71 11.12
C ALA A 120 36.35 22.89 12.09
N THR A 121 36.93 22.65 13.26
CA THR A 121 37.23 23.70 14.25
C THR A 121 38.25 24.71 13.73
N ARG A 122 39.30 24.28 13.02
CA ARG A 122 40.32 25.18 12.44
C ARG A 122 39.74 26.09 11.34
N HIS A 123 38.74 25.60 10.60
CA HIS A 123 38.10 26.32 9.50
C HIS A 123 36.75 26.95 9.88
N ASP A 124 36.40 26.95 11.17
CA ASP A 124 35.15 27.51 11.72
C ASP A 124 33.88 26.95 11.04
N LEU A 125 33.90 25.66 10.71
CA LEU A 125 32.76 24.95 10.11
C LEU A 125 31.78 24.56 11.21
N ALA A 126 30.64 25.26 11.27
CA ALA A 126 29.55 24.93 12.17
C ALA A 126 28.69 23.79 11.61
N PHE A 127 28.61 22.67 12.33
CA PHE A 127 27.66 21.60 12.01
C PHE A 127 26.27 21.96 12.55
N ALA A 128 25.26 22.06 11.67
CA ALA A 128 23.89 22.23 12.12
C ALA A 128 23.35 20.96 12.81
N GLN A 129 22.19 21.10 13.45
CA GLN A 129 21.48 19.99 14.09
C GLN A 129 21.01 18.91 13.08
N ASP A 130 20.98 19.23 11.79
CA ASP A 130 20.74 18.31 10.68
C ASP A 130 21.85 18.50 9.62
N PRO A 131 22.92 17.69 9.64
CA PRO A 131 24.05 17.85 8.72
C PRO A 131 23.69 17.58 7.25
N PHE A 132 22.61 16.83 6.98
CA PHE A 132 22.14 16.58 5.61
C PHE A 132 21.54 17.84 4.98
N ARG A 133 20.99 18.72 5.81
CA ARG A 133 20.43 20.00 5.37
C ARG A 133 21.51 20.92 4.81
N ASP A 134 22.71 20.89 5.37
CA ASP A 134 23.85 21.75 4.99
C ASP A 134 24.59 21.20 3.75
N LEU A 135 24.49 19.89 3.48
CA LEU A 135 25.01 19.27 2.25
C LEU A 135 24.25 19.70 0.99
N MET A 136 23.01 20.18 1.17
CA MET A 136 22.14 20.57 0.07
C MET A 136 22.10 22.09 -0.09
N THR A 137 22.27 22.55 -1.33
CA THR A 137 21.95 23.93 -1.70
C THR A 137 20.45 24.20 -1.50
N ASP A 138 20.07 25.48 -1.35
CA ASP A 138 18.66 25.85 -1.21
C ASP A 138 17.80 25.36 -2.39
N SER A 139 18.35 25.33 -3.61
CA SER A 139 17.68 24.80 -4.79
C SER A 139 17.44 23.29 -4.70
N GLN A 140 18.44 22.52 -4.22
CA GLN A 140 18.30 21.08 -4.00
C GLN A 140 17.28 20.78 -2.90
N ARG A 141 17.27 21.58 -1.83
CA ARG A 141 16.30 21.45 -0.75
C ARG A 141 14.87 21.69 -1.24
N ILE A 142 14.64 22.78 -1.97
CA ILE A 142 13.33 23.09 -2.55
C ILE A 142 12.89 21.98 -3.53
N ALA A 143 13.81 21.46 -4.34
CA ALA A 143 13.52 20.36 -5.25
C ALA A 143 13.14 19.08 -4.50
N LEU A 144 13.85 18.74 -3.42
CA LEU A 144 13.55 17.59 -2.56
C LEU A 144 12.20 17.75 -1.85
N GLU A 145 11.94 18.91 -1.24
CA GLU A 145 10.65 19.20 -0.58
C GLU A 145 9.49 19.12 -1.57
N LYS A 146 9.66 19.67 -2.78
CA LYS A 146 8.67 19.57 -3.85
C LYS A 146 8.44 18.12 -4.24
N ARG A 147 9.51 17.33 -4.40
CA ARG A 147 9.41 15.91 -4.74
C ARG A 147 8.72 15.10 -3.65
N ILE A 148 9.04 15.35 -2.38
CA ILE A 148 8.35 14.73 -1.23
C ILE A 148 6.86 15.04 -1.27
N LYS A 149 6.51 16.31 -1.53
CA LYS A 149 5.10 16.71 -1.65
C LYS A 149 4.41 16.07 -2.87
N ASP A 150 5.05 16.04 -4.02
CA ASP A 150 4.43 15.64 -5.28
C ASP A 150 4.40 14.13 -5.48
N GLU A 151 5.40 13.39 -5.01
CA GLU A 151 5.56 11.94 -5.24
C GLU A 151 5.32 11.10 -3.99
N PHE A 152 5.64 11.65 -2.80
CA PHE A 152 5.72 10.88 -1.56
C PHE A 152 4.77 11.38 -0.47
N SER A 153 3.80 12.23 -0.79
CA SER A 153 2.78 12.67 0.15
C SER A 153 1.41 12.10 -0.21
N ILE A 154 0.64 11.78 0.82
CA ILE A 154 -0.74 11.32 0.65
C ILE A 154 -1.56 12.50 0.12
N LYS A 155 -1.99 12.38 -1.14
CA LYS A 155 -2.78 13.42 -1.81
C LYS A 155 -4.25 13.33 -1.42
N ALA A 156 -4.83 14.49 -1.11
CA ALA A 156 -6.28 14.63 -1.01
C ALA A 156 -6.93 14.43 -2.39
N ALA A 157 -8.18 13.96 -2.41
CA ALA A 157 -8.93 13.81 -3.64
C ALA A 157 -9.31 15.19 -4.22
N ALA A 158 -8.93 15.45 -5.47
CA ALA A 158 -9.23 16.68 -6.19
C ALA A 158 -10.34 16.44 -7.24
N CYS A 159 -11.51 15.98 -6.79
CA CYS A 159 -12.64 15.70 -7.68
C CYS A 159 -13.28 16.98 -8.23
N ASP A 160 -13.59 16.98 -9.52
CA ASP A 160 -14.40 18.02 -10.15
C ASP A 160 -15.89 17.67 -10.19
N LYS A 161 -16.71 18.59 -10.72
CA LYS A 161 -18.17 18.40 -10.84
C LYS A 161 -18.57 17.18 -11.67
N TYR A 162 -17.78 16.82 -12.69
CA TYR A 162 -18.06 15.68 -13.55
C TYR A 162 -17.77 14.37 -12.82
N ASP A 163 -16.74 14.32 -11.98
CA ASP A 163 -16.46 13.15 -11.14
C ASP A 163 -17.64 12.82 -10.23
N TYR A 164 -18.21 13.83 -9.57
CA TYR A 164 -19.40 13.65 -8.72
C TYR A 164 -20.64 13.27 -9.53
N MET A 165 -20.85 13.87 -10.70
CA MET A 165 -21.98 13.57 -11.57
C MET A 165 -21.90 12.13 -12.11
N ILE A 166 -20.73 11.70 -12.57
CA ILE A 166 -20.47 10.33 -13.03
C ILE A 166 -20.70 9.35 -11.88
N ALA A 167 -20.05 9.58 -10.74
CA ALA A 167 -20.15 8.70 -9.57
C ALA A 167 -21.60 8.55 -9.10
N GLY A 168 -22.32 9.67 -8.95
CA GLY A 168 -23.73 9.67 -8.56
C GLY A 168 -24.60 8.93 -9.57
N THR A 169 -24.35 9.10 -10.88
CA THR A 169 -25.09 8.38 -11.93
C THR A 169 -24.82 6.88 -11.90
N CYS A 170 -23.56 6.46 -11.76
CA CYS A 170 -23.20 5.04 -11.62
C CYS A 170 -23.84 4.42 -10.37
N GLY A 171 -23.83 5.14 -9.24
CA GLY A 171 -24.47 4.73 -8.01
C GLY A 171 -26.00 4.61 -8.13
N LEU A 172 -26.64 5.56 -8.81
CA LEU A 172 -28.07 5.52 -9.10
C LEU A 172 -28.43 4.30 -9.96
N ILE A 173 -27.65 4.00 -11.00
CA ILE A 173 -27.84 2.79 -11.82
C ILE A 173 -27.75 1.54 -10.94
N GLY A 174 -26.72 1.43 -10.09
CA GLY A 174 -26.59 0.32 -9.15
C GLY A 174 -27.79 0.21 -8.20
N GLY A 175 -28.23 1.31 -7.61
CA GLY A 175 -29.40 1.36 -6.73
C GLY A 175 -30.70 0.93 -7.43
N LEU A 176 -30.90 1.34 -8.69
CA LEU A 176 -32.05 0.89 -9.48
C LEU A 176 -31.98 -0.61 -9.79
N VAL A 177 -30.78 -1.14 -10.08
CA VAL A 177 -30.61 -2.58 -10.31
C VAL A 177 -30.95 -3.37 -9.03
N ASP A 178 -30.52 -2.88 -7.88
CA ASP A 178 -30.81 -3.47 -6.58
C ASP A 178 -32.33 -3.55 -6.32
N VAL A 179 -33.01 -2.40 -6.42
CA VAL A 179 -34.46 -2.30 -6.18
C VAL A 179 -35.28 -3.14 -7.15
N LEU A 180 -34.92 -3.15 -8.45
CA LEU A 180 -35.72 -3.79 -9.49
C LEU A 180 -35.45 -5.30 -9.61
N PHE A 181 -34.20 -5.73 -9.43
CA PHE A 181 -33.80 -7.10 -9.75
C PHE A 181 -33.36 -7.94 -8.55
N VAL A 182 -32.91 -7.34 -7.44
CA VAL A 182 -32.61 -8.06 -6.19
C VAL A 182 -33.87 -8.16 -5.33
N GLY A 183 -34.41 -7.02 -4.88
CA GLY A 183 -35.59 -6.94 -4.02
C GLY A 183 -35.48 -7.79 -2.75
N VAL A 184 -36.58 -8.39 -2.31
CA VAL A 184 -36.57 -9.29 -1.14
C VAL A 184 -36.08 -10.70 -1.51
N PRO A 185 -35.50 -11.45 -0.54
CA PRO A 185 -34.98 -12.79 -0.80
C PRO A 185 -35.95 -13.73 -1.51
N GLY A 186 -35.45 -14.44 -2.53
CA GLY A 186 -36.18 -15.47 -3.26
C GLY A 186 -37.24 -14.97 -4.24
N LYS A 187 -37.45 -13.66 -4.39
CA LYS A 187 -38.44 -13.10 -5.33
C LYS A 187 -37.82 -12.49 -6.58
N GLY A 188 -36.70 -11.76 -6.45
CA GLY A 188 -36.05 -11.06 -7.55
C GLY A 188 -35.43 -11.99 -8.62
N ALA A 189 -35.25 -11.47 -9.83
CA ALA A 189 -34.59 -12.18 -10.91
C ALA A 189 -33.14 -12.56 -10.56
N LEU A 190 -32.41 -11.66 -9.90
CA LEU A 190 -31.04 -11.93 -9.43
C LEU A 190 -31.01 -12.93 -8.27
N SER A 191 -32.05 -12.96 -7.43
CA SER A 191 -32.19 -14.00 -6.40
C SER A 191 -32.31 -15.38 -7.03
N LYS A 192 -33.14 -15.55 -8.07
CA LYS A 192 -33.27 -16.83 -8.80
C LYS A 192 -31.99 -17.21 -9.52
N TRP A 193 -31.31 -16.23 -10.13
CA TRP A 193 -30.01 -16.47 -10.74
C TRP A 193 -28.99 -16.97 -9.71
N ALA A 194 -28.92 -16.32 -8.54
CA ALA A 194 -28.01 -16.70 -7.47
C ALA A 194 -28.32 -18.10 -6.93
N ASP A 195 -29.60 -18.43 -6.69
CA ASP A 195 -30.02 -19.77 -6.28
C ASP A 195 -29.56 -20.83 -7.30
N ASN A 196 -29.74 -20.59 -8.60
CA ASN A 196 -29.29 -21.50 -9.66
C ASN A 196 -27.76 -21.63 -9.72
N GLN A 197 -27.01 -20.55 -9.52
CA GLN A 197 -25.54 -20.62 -9.48
C GLN A 197 -25.06 -21.42 -8.28
N THR A 198 -25.67 -21.23 -7.12
CA THR A 198 -25.36 -22.01 -5.91
C THR A 198 -25.66 -23.49 -6.13
N ASP A 199 -26.82 -23.83 -6.70
CA ASP A 199 -27.17 -25.23 -7.00
C ASP A 199 -26.14 -25.88 -7.93
N ASN A 200 -25.73 -25.17 -8.99
CA ASN A 200 -24.71 -25.65 -9.91
C ASN A 200 -23.34 -25.82 -9.23
N ALA A 201 -22.97 -24.90 -8.34
CA ALA A 201 -21.72 -24.99 -7.57
C ALA A 201 -21.71 -26.22 -6.67
N VAL A 202 -22.80 -26.47 -5.92
CA VAL A 202 -22.96 -27.66 -5.06
C VAL A 202 -22.88 -28.94 -5.88
N GLN A 203 -23.60 -29.01 -7.01
CA GLN A 203 -23.56 -30.18 -7.90
C GLN A 203 -22.16 -30.43 -8.47
N ARG A 204 -21.45 -29.38 -8.89
CA ARG A 204 -20.08 -29.49 -9.41
C ARG A 204 -19.10 -29.93 -8.33
N PHE A 205 -19.21 -29.36 -7.13
CA PHE A 205 -18.38 -29.74 -5.99
C PHE A 205 -18.65 -31.20 -5.57
N ALA A 206 -19.91 -31.63 -5.56
CA ALA A 206 -20.26 -33.03 -5.33
C ALA A 206 -19.65 -33.96 -6.39
N LYS A 207 -19.73 -33.60 -7.69
CA LYS A 207 -19.10 -34.37 -8.78
C LYS A 207 -17.59 -34.49 -8.61
N PHE A 208 -16.92 -33.37 -8.30
CA PHE A 208 -15.48 -33.36 -8.03
C PHE A 208 -15.12 -34.30 -6.86
N ASN A 209 -16.02 -34.45 -5.91
CA ASN A 209 -15.88 -35.35 -4.76
C ASN A 209 -16.36 -36.79 -5.02
N GLY A 210 -16.71 -37.16 -6.26
CA GLY A 210 -17.08 -38.53 -6.64
C GLY A 210 -18.58 -38.83 -6.65
N TRP A 211 -19.45 -37.82 -6.58
CA TRP A 211 -20.89 -38.00 -6.78
C TRP A 211 -21.20 -38.37 -8.23
N LYS A 212 -21.94 -39.47 -8.43
CA LYS A 212 -22.24 -40.04 -9.76
C LYS A 212 -23.51 -39.48 -10.42
N GLY A 213 -24.11 -38.45 -9.85
CA GLY A 213 -25.40 -37.90 -10.29
C GLY A 213 -26.59 -38.46 -9.48
N PRO A 214 -27.80 -37.93 -9.71
CA PRO A 214 -28.96 -38.32 -8.92
C PRO A 214 -29.47 -39.70 -9.32
N GLY A 215 -30.05 -40.43 -8.36
CA GLY A 215 -30.76 -41.69 -8.65
C GLY A 215 -32.11 -41.50 -9.34
N LYS A 216 -32.64 -40.26 -9.37
CA LYS A 216 -33.91 -39.89 -10.02
C LYS A 216 -33.78 -38.53 -10.71
N PRO A 217 -34.32 -38.35 -11.93
CA PRO A 217 -34.35 -37.04 -12.60
C PRO A 217 -35.08 -35.99 -11.75
N GLY A 218 -34.58 -34.74 -11.73
CA GLY A 218 -35.19 -33.62 -11.00
C GLY A 218 -34.83 -33.55 -9.51
N GLN A 219 -33.92 -34.40 -9.03
CA GLN A 219 -33.41 -34.40 -7.66
C GLN A 219 -31.88 -34.21 -7.60
N GLU A 220 -31.30 -33.59 -8.63
CA GLU A 220 -29.87 -33.36 -8.80
C GLU A 220 -29.27 -32.68 -7.57
N THR A 221 -29.79 -31.49 -7.21
CA THR A 221 -29.28 -30.70 -6.09
C THR A 221 -29.51 -31.41 -4.75
N ALA A 222 -30.71 -31.94 -4.52
CA ALA A 222 -31.02 -32.63 -3.26
C ALA A 222 -30.14 -33.88 -3.05
N SER A 223 -29.87 -34.64 -4.10
CA SER A 223 -28.98 -35.80 -4.07
C SER A 223 -27.51 -35.40 -3.89
N ALA A 224 -27.07 -34.29 -4.49
CA ALA A 224 -25.73 -33.76 -4.32
C ALA A 224 -25.49 -33.31 -2.88
N ILE A 225 -26.44 -32.55 -2.30
CA ILE A 225 -26.42 -32.14 -0.90
C ILE A 225 -26.30 -33.37 0.00
N GLY A 226 -27.20 -34.35 -0.14
CA GLY A 226 -27.19 -35.55 0.70
C GLY A 226 -25.94 -36.43 0.54
N PHE A 227 -25.23 -36.34 -0.59
CA PHE A 227 -23.91 -36.98 -0.76
C PHE A 227 -22.83 -36.23 0.05
N LEU A 228 -22.82 -34.91 -0.04
CA LEU A 228 -21.87 -34.05 0.67
C LEU A 228 -22.07 -34.10 2.19
N GLU A 229 -23.32 -34.02 2.68
CA GLU A 229 -23.69 -34.16 4.11
C GLU A 229 -23.10 -35.47 4.71
N LYS A 230 -23.12 -36.56 3.94
CA LYS A 230 -22.59 -37.87 4.37
C LYS A 230 -21.06 -37.94 4.31
N LYS A 231 -20.45 -37.26 3.35
CA LYS A 231 -19.01 -37.31 3.10
C LYS A 231 -18.23 -36.38 4.03
N PHE A 232 -18.77 -35.19 4.28
CA PHE A 232 -18.18 -34.14 5.08
C PHE A 232 -18.97 -33.98 6.38
N LYS A 233 -18.97 -35.04 7.18
CA LYS A 233 -19.60 -35.03 8.49
C LYS A 233 -18.80 -34.15 9.44
N ILE A 234 -19.52 -33.47 10.32
CA ILE A 234 -18.98 -32.65 11.39
C ILE A 234 -19.78 -32.93 12.66
N ASN A 235 -19.20 -32.64 13.83
CA ASN A 235 -19.81 -32.90 15.13
C ASN A 235 -20.66 -31.73 15.67
N TYR A 236 -20.62 -30.57 15.03
CA TYR A 236 -21.31 -29.36 15.47
C TYR A 236 -22.57 -29.01 14.67
N ASP A 237 -23.08 -29.94 13.84
CA ASP A 237 -24.30 -29.80 13.01
C ASP A 237 -25.61 -30.12 13.78
N HIS A 238 -25.83 -29.45 14.90
CA HIS A 238 -27.05 -29.67 15.70
C HIS A 238 -28.22 -28.90 15.09
N GLY A 239 -29.29 -29.59 14.70
CA GLY A 239 -30.41 -29.00 13.96
C GLY A 239 -31.48 -28.33 14.83
N THR A 240 -31.61 -28.74 16.10
CA THR A 240 -32.70 -28.31 16.98
C THR A 240 -32.26 -28.06 18.42
N SER A 241 -33.06 -27.33 19.19
CA SER A 241 -32.82 -27.13 20.63
C SER A 241 -32.67 -28.45 21.40
N HIS A 242 -33.42 -29.49 21.01
CA HIS A 242 -33.33 -30.82 21.62
C HIS A 242 -31.94 -31.43 21.43
N ASP A 243 -31.37 -31.27 20.24
CA ASP A 243 -30.04 -31.81 19.91
C ASP A 243 -28.94 -31.19 20.78
N THR A 244 -29.15 -29.96 21.26
CA THR A 244 -28.23 -29.27 22.20
C THR A 244 -28.51 -29.56 23.68
N GLY A 245 -29.38 -30.52 23.99
CA GLY A 245 -29.85 -30.75 25.37
C GLY A 245 -30.61 -29.56 25.97
N GLY A 246 -31.17 -28.69 25.13
CA GLY A 246 -31.85 -27.46 25.54
C GLY A 246 -30.93 -26.28 25.85
N ALA A 247 -29.61 -26.40 25.63
CA ALA A 247 -28.65 -25.32 25.87
C ALA A 247 -28.90 -24.10 24.98
N VAL A 248 -29.24 -24.32 23.70
CA VAL A 248 -29.58 -23.26 22.75
C VAL A 248 -31.09 -23.21 22.58
N LYS A 249 -31.74 -22.16 23.08
CA LYS A 249 -33.20 -22.00 23.02
C LYS A 249 -33.67 -21.56 21.62
N ASN A 250 -34.86 -22.02 21.22
CA ASN A 250 -35.51 -21.67 19.95
C ASN A 250 -34.63 -21.95 18.71
N MET A 251 -33.82 -22.99 18.77
CA MET A 251 -33.03 -23.46 17.63
C MET A 251 -33.85 -24.45 16.82
N SER A 252 -33.80 -24.29 15.50
CA SER A 252 -34.53 -25.12 14.54
C SER A 252 -33.76 -25.22 13.22
N LEU A 253 -34.24 -26.10 12.33
CA LEU A 253 -33.66 -26.31 11.01
C LEU A 253 -33.58 -25.02 10.16
N SER A 254 -34.40 -24.00 10.45
CA SER A 254 -34.35 -22.72 9.74
C SER A 254 -33.26 -21.77 10.22
N ASN A 255 -32.70 -21.96 11.43
CA ASN A 255 -31.78 -21.00 12.04
C ASN A 255 -30.49 -21.59 12.63
N HIS A 256 -30.35 -22.91 12.70
CA HIS A 256 -29.15 -23.52 13.27
C HIS A 256 -27.86 -23.10 12.53
N HIS A 257 -27.87 -22.95 11.21
CA HIS A 257 -26.70 -22.46 10.45
C HIS A 257 -26.25 -21.04 10.84
N VAL A 258 -27.17 -20.14 11.21
CA VAL A 258 -26.76 -18.81 11.69
C VAL A 258 -26.33 -18.87 13.16
N LYS A 259 -26.96 -19.74 13.97
CA LYS A 259 -26.65 -19.87 15.39
C LYS A 259 -25.33 -20.58 15.66
N SER A 260 -25.02 -21.63 14.92
CA SER A 260 -23.78 -22.40 15.04
C SER A 260 -22.67 -21.70 14.25
N LEU A 261 -21.58 -21.30 14.93
CA LEU A 261 -20.54 -20.48 14.33
C LEU A 261 -19.80 -21.21 13.20
N GLY A 262 -19.69 -22.54 13.29
CA GLY A 262 -18.99 -23.36 12.30
C GLY A 262 -19.61 -23.36 10.90
N HIS A 263 -20.87 -22.92 10.74
CA HIS A 263 -21.52 -22.80 9.41
C HIS A 263 -21.33 -21.42 8.77
N SER A 264 -20.54 -20.53 9.38
CA SER A 264 -20.24 -19.22 8.79
C SER A 264 -19.12 -19.33 7.75
N PRO A 265 -19.30 -18.87 6.49
CA PRO A 265 -18.28 -18.94 5.44
C PRO A 265 -17.24 -17.82 5.58
N ASP A 266 -16.56 -17.77 6.71
CA ASP A 266 -15.55 -16.76 7.05
C ASP A 266 -14.47 -17.34 7.98
N LEU A 267 -13.48 -16.51 8.32
CA LEU A 267 -12.37 -16.91 9.19
C LEU A 267 -12.81 -17.31 10.61
N VAL A 268 -13.89 -16.72 11.12
CA VAL A 268 -14.42 -17.06 12.45
C VAL A 268 -15.09 -18.44 12.39
N GLY A 269 -15.90 -18.69 11.38
CA GLY A 269 -16.51 -20.00 11.19
C GLY A 269 -15.48 -21.11 10.93
N MET A 270 -14.44 -20.82 10.15
CA MET A 270 -13.31 -21.73 9.95
C MET A 270 -12.61 -22.06 11.27
N PHE A 271 -12.32 -21.04 12.08
CA PHE A 271 -11.68 -21.23 13.38
C PHE A 271 -12.53 -22.09 14.31
N PHE A 272 -13.81 -21.76 14.49
CA PHE A 272 -14.69 -22.50 15.39
C PHE A 272 -14.96 -23.92 14.89
N SER A 273 -15.09 -24.13 13.58
CA SER A 273 -15.22 -25.46 13.01
C SER A 273 -14.02 -26.36 13.30
N ILE A 274 -12.80 -25.84 13.11
CA ILE A 274 -11.59 -26.62 13.39
C ILE A 274 -11.49 -26.87 14.89
N LEU A 275 -11.71 -25.86 15.73
CA LEU A 275 -11.73 -26.01 17.18
C LEU A 275 -12.72 -27.11 17.60
N ASP A 276 -13.96 -27.03 17.15
CA ASP A 276 -15.05 -27.95 17.50
C ASP A 276 -14.76 -29.40 17.15
N GLN A 277 -14.18 -29.64 15.97
CA GLN A 277 -13.75 -30.98 15.56
C GLN A 277 -12.60 -31.50 16.44
N PHE A 278 -11.70 -30.64 16.91
CA PHE A 278 -10.57 -31.02 17.75
C PHE A 278 -10.96 -31.26 19.21
N SER A 279 -11.88 -30.46 19.75
CA SER A 279 -12.29 -30.52 21.15
C SER A 279 -13.54 -31.35 21.42
N ASN A 280 -14.18 -31.91 20.38
CA ASN A 280 -15.49 -32.56 20.48
C ASN A 280 -16.51 -31.62 21.13
N THR A 281 -16.55 -30.37 20.64
CA THR A 281 -17.48 -29.34 21.11
C THR A 281 -18.31 -28.80 19.95
N ALA A 282 -19.33 -28.01 20.28
CA ALA A 282 -20.06 -27.18 19.32
C ALA A 282 -20.29 -25.79 19.91
N HIS A 283 -19.93 -24.75 19.17
CA HIS A 283 -20.08 -23.35 19.60
C HIS A 283 -21.23 -22.63 18.87
N PHE A 284 -22.14 -22.07 19.67
CA PHE A 284 -23.32 -21.35 19.21
C PHE A 284 -23.35 -19.93 19.75
N VAL A 285 -24.06 -19.04 19.06
CA VAL A 285 -24.39 -17.70 19.55
C VAL A 285 -25.89 -17.55 19.69
N ASP A 286 -26.33 -17.11 20.86
CA ASP A 286 -27.72 -16.71 21.09
C ASP A 286 -27.77 -15.48 21.98
N LYS A 287 -28.48 -14.43 21.52
CA LYS A 287 -28.75 -13.20 22.28
C LYS A 287 -27.53 -12.62 23.00
N GLY A 288 -26.42 -12.44 22.28
CA GLY A 288 -25.20 -11.85 22.83
C GLY A 288 -24.28 -12.82 23.55
N LYS A 289 -24.64 -14.11 23.67
CA LYS A 289 -23.88 -15.09 24.45
C LYS A 289 -23.31 -16.17 23.55
N LEU A 290 -22.03 -16.47 23.76
CA LEU A 290 -21.38 -17.68 23.24
C LEU A 290 -21.78 -18.85 24.14
N ILE A 291 -22.31 -19.92 23.55
CA ILE A 291 -22.75 -21.14 24.21
C ILE A 291 -21.91 -22.27 23.65
N SER A 292 -21.18 -22.97 24.52
CA SER A 292 -20.39 -24.15 24.16
C SER A 292 -21.03 -25.38 24.76
N ILE A 293 -21.15 -26.45 23.98
CA ILE A 293 -21.62 -27.76 24.44
C ILE A 293 -20.62 -28.84 24.03
N ASN A 294 -20.57 -29.92 24.80
CA ASN A 294 -19.82 -31.12 24.41
C ASN A 294 -20.65 -31.93 23.41
N THR A 295 -19.96 -32.56 22.46
CA THR A 295 -20.53 -33.43 21.43
C THR A 295 -20.05 -34.85 21.62
N ASP A 296 -20.62 -35.78 20.86
CA ASP A 296 -20.04 -37.12 20.72
C ASP A 296 -18.61 -37.04 20.19
N THR A 297 -17.83 -38.08 20.49
CA THR A 297 -16.44 -38.20 20.03
C THR A 297 -16.38 -38.15 18.50
N PHE A 298 -15.62 -37.19 17.97
CA PHE A 298 -15.40 -36.98 16.55
C PHE A 298 -13.97 -37.36 16.18
N GLU A 299 -13.83 -38.36 15.29
CA GLU A 299 -12.52 -38.80 14.84
C GLU A 299 -12.02 -37.98 13.64
N LEU A 300 -11.14 -37.01 13.92
CA LEU A 300 -10.42 -36.27 12.89
C LEU A 300 -9.37 -37.14 12.21
N SER A 301 -9.48 -37.28 10.89
CA SER A 301 -8.52 -37.99 10.05
C SER A 301 -7.16 -37.29 10.03
N GLY A 302 -6.08 -38.06 10.20
CA GLY A 302 -4.70 -37.56 10.08
C GLY A 302 -3.76 -38.14 11.14
N SER A 303 -2.51 -38.40 10.74
CA SER A 303 -1.47 -39.00 11.62
C SER A 303 -0.74 -37.98 12.51
N ASN A 304 -0.88 -36.68 12.23
CA ASN A 304 -0.26 -35.60 12.99
C ASN A 304 -1.18 -34.36 13.03
N VAL A 305 -0.80 -33.36 13.83
CA VAL A 305 -1.60 -32.15 14.04
C VAL A 305 -1.84 -31.38 12.74
N VAL A 306 -0.82 -31.19 11.90
CA VAL A 306 -0.95 -30.45 10.62
C VAL A 306 -1.94 -31.16 9.69
N ALA A 307 -1.85 -32.48 9.57
CA ALA A 307 -2.77 -33.28 8.79
C ALA A 307 -4.21 -33.19 9.32
N LYS A 308 -4.40 -33.19 10.64
CA LYS A 308 -5.72 -33.03 11.27
C LYS A 308 -6.30 -31.63 11.07
N VAL A 309 -5.48 -30.58 11.13
CA VAL A 309 -5.91 -29.21 10.81
C VAL A 309 -6.39 -29.12 9.36
N PHE A 310 -5.63 -29.70 8.42
CA PHE A 310 -6.03 -29.76 7.02
C PHE A 310 -7.33 -30.57 6.83
N ALA A 311 -7.47 -31.73 7.48
CA ALA A 311 -8.69 -32.53 7.42
C ALA A 311 -9.89 -31.77 7.99
N GLY A 312 -9.72 -31.08 9.13
CA GLY A 312 -10.75 -30.24 9.73
C GLY A 312 -11.20 -29.10 8.81
N PHE A 313 -10.25 -28.45 8.14
CA PHE A 313 -10.54 -27.44 7.12
C PHE A 313 -11.31 -28.02 5.93
N MET A 314 -10.92 -29.20 5.42
CA MET A 314 -11.61 -29.84 4.29
C MET A 314 -13.02 -30.32 4.66
N ASN A 315 -13.21 -30.81 5.88
CA ASN A 315 -14.53 -31.14 6.43
C ASN A 315 -15.42 -29.90 6.50
N TRP A 316 -14.90 -28.81 7.07
CA TRP A 316 -15.59 -27.53 7.16
C TRP A 316 -16.03 -27.02 5.78
N LEU A 317 -15.08 -26.93 4.85
CA LEU A 317 -15.34 -26.45 3.50
C LEU A 317 -16.39 -27.31 2.81
N GLY A 318 -16.24 -28.63 2.87
CA GLY A 318 -17.17 -29.55 2.24
C GLY A 318 -18.58 -29.52 2.84
N HIS A 319 -18.69 -29.29 4.15
CA HIS A 319 -19.95 -29.13 4.84
C HIS A 319 -20.64 -27.80 4.51
N LEU A 320 -19.90 -26.69 4.41
CA LEU A 320 -20.48 -25.44 3.91
C LEU A 320 -21.07 -25.58 2.50
N PHE A 321 -20.41 -26.35 1.63
CA PHE A 321 -20.93 -26.66 0.30
C PHE A 321 -22.20 -27.52 0.32
N SER A 322 -22.42 -28.39 1.32
CA SER A 322 -23.73 -29.07 1.45
C SER A 322 -24.82 -28.08 1.83
N ASP A 323 -24.53 -27.18 2.76
CA ASP A 323 -25.54 -26.35 3.41
C ASP A 323 -25.95 -25.13 2.57
N MET A 324 -25.05 -24.63 1.71
CA MET A 324 -25.25 -23.36 0.99
C MET A 324 -26.47 -23.35 0.06
N ALA A 325 -26.87 -24.51 -0.47
CA ALA A 325 -28.04 -24.67 -1.33
C ALA A 325 -29.33 -25.05 -0.56
N GLY A 326 -29.26 -25.13 0.77
CA GLY A 326 -30.29 -25.67 1.66
C GLY A 326 -30.05 -27.13 2.03
N SER A 327 -31.07 -27.81 2.53
CA SER A 327 -30.95 -29.22 2.95
C SER A 327 -31.57 -30.20 1.96
N SER A 328 -31.06 -31.43 1.95
CA SER A 328 -31.58 -32.52 1.11
C SER A 328 -33.07 -32.78 1.35
N GLY A 329 -33.53 -32.76 2.61
CA GLY A 329 -34.93 -32.94 3.00
C GLY A 329 -35.86 -31.78 2.63
N GLY A 330 -35.35 -30.54 2.60
CA GLY A 330 -36.09 -29.36 2.16
C GLY A 330 -36.26 -29.31 0.64
N ARG A 331 -35.22 -29.74 -0.09
CA ARG A 331 -35.16 -29.74 -1.56
C ARG A 331 -35.82 -30.97 -2.22
N GLY A 332 -36.02 -32.07 -1.49
CA GLY A 332 -36.53 -33.34 -2.05
C GLY A 332 -38.06 -33.48 -2.19
N LYS A 333 -38.86 -32.46 -1.84
CA LYS A 333 -40.33 -32.53 -1.83
C LYS A 333 -40.94 -31.88 -3.09
N VAL A 334 -42.15 -32.31 -3.47
CA VAL A 334 -42.90 -31.84 -4.67
C VAL A 334 -43.24 -30.33 -4.63
N ASN A 335 -43.07 -29.67 -3.48
CA ASN A 335 -43.09 -28.22 -3.29
C ASN A 335 -41.86 -27.77 -2.47
N ALA A 336 -40.66 -28.14 -2.95
CA ALA A 336 -39.41 -27.88 -2.27
C ALA A 336 -39.20 -26.39 -1.97
N GLY A 337 -39.01 -26.06 -0.69
CA GLY A 337 -38.59 -24.72 -0.28
C GLY A 337 -37.10 -24.47 -0.61
N ARG A 338 -36.65 -23.21 -0.51
CA ARG A 338 -35.23 -22.84 -0.69
C ARG A 338 -34.29 -23.52 0.33
N GLY A 339 -34.81 -23.97 1.48
CA GLY A 339 -33.97 -24.32 2.63
C GLY A 339 -33.33 -23.07 3.28
N SER A 340 -32.70 -23.23 4.44
CA SER A 340 -32.10 -22.11 5.19
C SER A 340 -30.90 -21.47 4.47
N GLY A 341 -30.11 -22.26 3.74
CA GLY A 341 -28.82 -21.80 3.21
C GLY A 341 -27.83 -21.52 4.36
N ILE A 342 -26.62 -21.07 4.05
CA ILE A 342 -25.65 -20.62 5.07
C ILE A 342 -25.68 -19.10 5.23
N PRO A 343 -25.33 -18.56 6.41
CA PRO A 343 -25.19 -17.12 6.60
C PRO A 343 -24.20 -16.51 5.60
N MET A 344 -24.37 -15.22 5.31
CA MET A 344 -23.32 -14.45 4.65
C MET A 344 -22.08 -14.38 5.54
N PRO A 345 -20.87 -14.20 4.96
CA PRO A 345 -19.66 -14.01 5.75
C PRO A 345 -19.85 -12.96 6.84
N PHE A 346 -19.45 -13.32 8.06
CA PHE A 346 -19.54 -12.55 9.30
C PHE A 346 -20.97 -12.21 9.79
N TYR A 347 -22.02 -12.67 9.11
CA TYR A 347 -23.40 -12.37 9.50
C TYR A 347 -23.77 -12.95 10.86
N SER A 348 -23.26 -14.13 11.19
CA SER A 348 -23.49 -14.77 12.50
C SER A 348 -23.00 -13.93 13.68
N LEU A 349 -22.01 -13.05 13.47
CA LEU A 349 -21.50 -12.14 14.49
C LEU A 349 -22.50 -11.06 14.91
N LEU A 350 -23.48 -10.74 14.06
CA LEU A 350 -24.55 -9.78 14.40
C LEU A 350 -25.35 -10.23 15.63
N GLN A 351 -25.35 -11.53 15.94
CA GLN A 351 -26.00 -12.07 17.14
C GLN A 351 -25.33 -11.63 18.44
N PHE A 352 -24.07 -11.21 18.41
CA PHE A 352 -23.39 -10.61 19.58
C PHE A 352 -23.92 -9.21 19.91
N ILE A 353 -24.51 -8.52 18.93
CA ILE A 353 -25.10 -7.19 19.10
C ILE A 353 -26.51 -7.33 19.69
N ASN A 354 -26.57 -7.60 20.99
CA ASN A 354 -27.83 -7.78 21.72
C ASN A 354 -28.32 -6.47 22.35
N VAL A 355 -28.56 -5.46 21.52
CA VAL A 355 -29.01 -4.13 21.95
C VAL A 355 -30.37 -3.76 21.36
N GLY A 356 -31.00 -2.75 21.96
CA GLY A 356 -32.25 -2.16 21.48
C GLY A 356 -33.50 -3.01 21.73
N SER A 357 -34.65 -2.41 21.41
CA SER A 357 -35.98 -3.01 21.55
C SER A 357 -36.84 -2.54 20.39
N PHE A 358 -37.06 -3.43 19.43
CA PHE A 358 -37.60 -3.07 18.12
C PHE A 358 -38.86 -3.87 17.80
N GLY A 359 -39.76 -3.24 17.04
CA GLY A 359 -41.02 -3.82 16.60
C GLY A 359 -42.03 -4.05 17.72
N GLN A 360 -43.18 -4.64 17.38
CA GLN A 360 -44.28 -4.84 18.32
C GLN A 360 -43.94 -5.81 19.46
N HIS A 361 -43.04 -6.78 19.20
CA HIS A 361 -42.63 -7.78 20.18
C HIS A 361 -41.40 -7.38 21.00
N ARG A 362 -40.95 -6.12 20.93
CA ARG A 362 -39.80 -5.58 21.71
C ARG A 362 -38.56 -6.47 21.62
N GLN A 363 -38.19 -6.85 20.41
CA GLN A 363 -37.09 -7.78 20.17
C GLN A 363 -35.75 -7.04 20.07
N THR A 364 -34.69 -7.70 20.52
CA THR A 364 -33.33 -7.19 20.40
C THR A 364 -32.83 -7.32 18.95
N PHE A 365 -31.82 -6.53 18.59
CA PHE A 365 -31.21 -6.58 17.25
C PHE A 365 -30.71 -7.99 16.89
N SER A 366 -30.05 -8.69 17.82
CA SER A 366 -29.62 -10.08 17.61
C SER A 366 -30.78 -11.00 17.20
N THR A 367 -31.96 -10.82 17.81
CA THR A 367 -33.15 -11.62 17.49
C THR A 367 -33.71 -11.27 16.11
N ILE A 368 -33.62 -10.00 15.73
CA ILE A 368 -34.03 -9.53 14.39
C ILE A 368 -33.10 -10.09 13.31
N ALA A 369 -31.78 -10.08 13.53
CA ALA A 369 -30.83 -10.65 12.59
C ALA A 369 -31.13 -12.14 12.31
N VAL A 370 -31.42 -12.92 13.35
CA VAL A 370 -31.84 -14.32 13.18
C VAL A 370 -33.12 -14.44 12.35
N LYS A 371 -34.13 -13.60 12.61
CA LYS A 371 -35.39 -13.60 11.83
C LYS A 371 -35.22 -13.19 10.37
N VAL A 372 -34.32 -12.25 10.11
CA VAL A 372 -33.98 -11.80 8.76
C VAL A 372 -33.31 -12.96 8.00
N PHE A 373 -32.37 -13.66 8.62
CA PHE A 373 -31.79 -14.89 8.08
C PHE A 373 -32.84 -15.98 7.81
N GLU A 374 -33.73 -16.27 8.78
CA GLU A 374 -34.82 -17.25 8.64
C GLU A 374 -35.75 -16.94 7.44
N SER A 375 -35.84 -15.67 7.06
CA SER A 375 -36.62 -15.20 5.90
C SER A 375 -35.86 -15.30 4.57
N GLY A 376 -34.70 -15.95 4.54
CA GLY A 376 -33.91 -16.26 3.36
C GLY A 376 -32.80 -15.26 3.04
N TYR A 377 -32.42 -14.40 3.99
CA TYR A 377 -31.30 -13.44 3.88
C TYR A 377 -29.94 -14.14 4.10
N ASP A 378 -29.69 -15.13 3.26
CA ASP A 378 -28.57 -16.07 3.31
C ASP A 378 -27.47 -15.70 2.30
N LEU A 379 -26.43 -16.53 2.17
CA LEU A 379 -25.35 -16.35 1.22
C LEU A 379 -25.83 -16.17 -0.23
N ARG A 380 -26.92 -16.85 -0.64
CA ARG A 380 -27.46 -16.76 -2.01
C ARG A 380 -28.05 -15.38 -2.25
N HIS A 381 -28.76 -14.85 -1.27
CA HIS A 381 -29.21 -13.46 -1.33
C HIS A 381 -28.02 -12.48 -1.31
N GLY A 382 -26.97 -12.78 -0.54
CA GLY A 382 -25.70 -12.06 -0.58
C GLY A 382 -25.07 -11.99 -1.98
N LEU A 383 -25.07 -13.11 -2.71
CA LEU A 383 -24.60 -13.15 -4.11
C LEU A 383 -25.44 -12.26 -5.03
N ALA A 384 -26.77 -12.24 -4.85
CA ALA A 384 -27.65 -11.36 -5.62
C ALA A 384 -27.37 -9.87 -5.30
N MET A 385 -27.24 -9.53 -4.01
CA MET A 385 -26.93 -8.18 -3.53
C MET A 385 -25.55 -7.67 -3.99
N ALA A 386 -24.59 -8.57 -4.22
CA ALA A 386 -23.26 -8.22 -4.70
C ALA A 386 -23.25 -7.72 -6.15
N ILE A 387 -24.26 -8.05 -6.97
CA ILE A 387 -24.31 -7.68 -8.39
C ILE A 387 -24.47 -6.16 -8.57
N PRO A 388 -25.46 -5.48 -7.94
CA PRO A 388 -25.52 -4.02 -7.92
C PRO A 388 -24.20 -3.34 -7.50
N VAL A 389 -23.56 -3.88 -6.47
CA VAL A 389 -22.28 -3.36 -5.96
C VAL A 389 -21.17 -3.51 -7.01
N LEU A 390 -21.08 -4.67 -7.66
CA LEU A 390 -20.14 -4.92 -8.75
C LEU A 390 -20.38 -3.96 -9.93
N ILE A 391 -21.64 -3.74 -10.32
CA ILE A 391 -22.00 -2.83 -11.41
C ILE A 391 -21.55 -1.41 -11.07
N THR A 392 -21.86 -0.90 -9.87
CA THR A 392 -21.41 0.44 -9.43
C THR A 392 -19.90 0.54 -9.44
N GLU A 393 -19.19 -0.47 -8.92
CA GLU A 393 -17.73 -0.49 -8.87
C GLU A 393 -17.11 -0.46 -10.27
N LEU A 394 -17.56 -1.34 -11.17
CA LEU A 394 -17.02 -1.46 -12.53
C LEU A 394 -17.35 -0.25 -13.39
N LEU A 395 -18.60 0.23 -13.36
CA LEU A 395 -19.00 1.42 -14.12
C LEU A 395 -18.24 2.65 -13.66
N THR A 396 -18.10 2.87 -12.35
CA THR A 396 -17.37 4.02 -11.83
C THR A 396 -15.90 3.99 -12.26
N ARG A 397 -15.24 2.82 -12.15
CA ARG A 397 -13.85 2.64 -12.61
C ARG A 397 -13.73 2.88 -14.11
N MET A 398 -14.59 2.26 -14.91
CA MET A 398 -14.60 2.44 -16.36
C MET A 398 -14.77 3.91 -16.74
N MET A 399 -15.73 4.61 -16.13
CA MET A 399 -15.98 6.02 -16.43
C MET A 399 -14.84 6.93 -15.97
N TRP A 400 -14.18 6.62 -14.86
CA TRP A 400 -12.95 7.31 -14.46
C TRP A 400 -11.86 7.12 -15.52
N VAL A 401 -11.62 5.89 -15.99
CA VAL A 401 -10.64 5.62 -17.07
C VAL A 401 -10.98 6.41 -18.34
N VAL A 402 -12.25 6.43 -18.74
CA VAL A 402 -12.72 7.21 -19.90
C VAL A 402 -12.44 8.70 -19.70
N LYS A 403 -12.69 9.25 -18.52
CA LYS A 403 -12.40 10.66 -18.22
C LYS A 403 -10.89 10.95 -18.29
N GLN A 404 -10.06 10.14 -17.65
CA GLN A 404 -8.60 10.34 -17.69
C GLN A 404 -8.06 10.30 -19.12
N ARG A 405 -8.53 9.34 -19.92
CA ARG A 405 -8.04 9.17 -21.29
C ARG A 405 -8.53 10.25 -22.24
N PHE A 406 -9.81 10.59 -22.21
CA PHE A 406 -10.43 11.40 -23.26
C PHE A 406 -10.72 12.84 -22.87
N TYR A 407 -10.83 13.14 -21.57
CA TYR A 407 -11.06 14.50 -21.09
C TYR A 407 -9.76 15.16 -20.60
N HIS A 408 -8.90 14.39 -19.92
CA HIS A 408 -7.58 14.87 -19.46
C HIS A 408 -6.44 14.52 -20.42
N GLU A 409 -6.73 13.78 -21.51
CA GLU A 409 -5.76 13.40 -22.55
C GLU A 409 -4.50 12.67 -22.03
N GLN A 410 -4.63 11.94 -20.91
CA GLN A 410 -3.53 11.20 -20.32
C GLN A 410 -3.15 9.95 -21.14
N ASP A 411 -1.92 9.48 -20.98
CA ASP A 411 -1.48 8.22 -21.56
C ASP A 411 -2.18 7.02 -20.91
N TRP A 412 -2.34 5.92 -21.65
CA TRP A 412 -2.99 4.70 -21.15
C TRP A 412 -2.35 4.11 -19.90
N ARG A 413 -1.04 4.27 -19.75
CA ARG A 413 -0.27 3.86 -18.57
C ARG A 413 -0.73 4.57 -17.29
N ASP A 414 -1.16 5.82 -17.41
CA ASP A 414 -1.59 6.64 -16.28
C ASP A 414 -3.10 6.48 -16.01
N CYS A 415 -3.83 5.89 -16.95
CA CYS A 415 -5.27 5.62 -16.85
C CYS A 415 -5.60 4.30 -16.13
N VAL A 416 -4.65 3.64 -15.47
CA VAL A 416 -4.93 2.36 -14.80
C VAL A 416 -5.67 2.61 -13.46
N PRO A 417 -6.88 2.07 -13.28
CA PRO A 417 -7.68 2.36 -12.08
C PRO A 417 -7.11 1.63 -10.85
N SER A 418 -6.32 2.34 -10.05
CA SER A 418 -5.71 1.83 -8.82
C SER A 418 -6.50 2.24 -7.57
N ALA A 419 -6.38 1.45 -6.50
CA ALA A 419 -6.92 1.81 -5.18
C ALA A 419 -6.24 3.04 -4.56
N ASN A 420 -5.04 3.39 -5.04
CA ASN A 420 -4.26 4.52 -4.55
C ASN A 420 -4.71 5.86 -5.18
N ASN A 421 -5.46 5.82 -6.29
CA ASN A 421 -5.95 7.03 -6.96
C ASN A 421 -6.99 7.74 -6.06
N PRO A 422 -6.68 8.94 -5.51
CA PRO A 422 -7.54 9.60 -4.53
C PRO A 422 -8.91 9.98 -5.11
N GLU A 423 -8.94 10.46 -6.36
CA GLU A 423 -10.17 10.82 -7.06
C GLU A 423 -11.08 9.62 -7.30
N LEU A 424 -10.52 8.52 -7.82
CA LEU A 424 -11.28 7.29 -8.06
C LEU A 424 -11.85 6.73 -6.74
N ARG A 425 -11.06 6.75 -5.66
CA ARG A 425 -11.53 6.32 -4.33
C ARG A 425 -12.72 7.17 -3.86
N ARG A 426 -12.63 8.49 -4.03
CA ARG A 426 -13.73 9.43 -3.70
C ARG A 426 -14.95 9.20 -4.60
N MET A 427 -14.78 8.98 -5.90
CA MET A 427 -15.87 8.64 -6.80
C MET A 427 -16.56 7.34 -6.40
N LEU A 428 -15.80 6.30 -6.04
CA LEU A 428 -16.36 5.04 -5.55
C LEU A 428 -17.15 5.25 -4.25
N LEU A 429 -16.65 6.07 -3.32
CA LEU A 429 -17.38 6.43 -2.11
C LEU A 429 -18.74 7.06 -2.43
N ILE A 430 -18.76 8.03 -3.36
CA ILE A 430 -19.99 8.71 -3.77
C ILE A 430 -20.93 7.74 -4.49
N GLY A 431 -20.43 6.93 -5.41
CA GLY A 431 -21.26 5.95 -6.14
C GLY A 431 -21.91 4.92 -5.21
N HIS A 432 -21.15 4.33 -4.28
CA HIS A 432 -21.72 3.40 -3.30
C HIS A 432 -22.62 4.11 -2.29
N GLY A 433 -22.32 5.37 -1.92
CA GLY A 433 -23.19 6.19 -1.09
C GLY A 433 -24.54 6.48 -1.75
N THR A 434 -24.55 6.79 -3.05
CA THR A 434 -25.79 6.96 -3.83
C THR A 434 -26.57 5.66 -3.94
N LEU A 435 -25.90 4.52 -4.18
CA LEU A 435 -26.56 3.20 -4.17
C LEU A 435 -27.23 2.97 -2.81
N CYS A 436 -26.50 3.13 -1.69
CA CYS A 436 -27.04 2.96 -0.34
C CYS A 436 -28.22 3.90 -0.05
N LEU A 437 -28.19 5.12 -0.58
CA LEU A 437 -29.30 6.07 -0.43
C LEU A 437 -30.56 5.59 -1.16
N VAL A 438 -30.43 5.07 -2.39
CA VAL A 438 -31.55 4.48 -3.14
C VAL A 438 -32.09 3.24 -2.44
N ASP A 439 -31.21 2.32 -2.03
CA ASP A 439 -31.53 1.11 -1.26
C ASP A 439 -32.33 1.45 0.01
N THR A 440 -31.81 2.36 0.83
CA THR A 440 -32.45 2.79 2.08
C THR A 440 -33.82 3.41 1.83
N THR A 441 -33.93 4.21 0.77
CA THR A 441 -35.20 4.85 0.39
C THR A 441 -36.23 3.80 -0.01
N ASP A 442 -35.88 2.82 -0.83
CA ASP A 442 -36.80 1.72 -1.18
C ASP A 442 -37.19 0.89 0.05
N ALA A 443 -36.20 0.50 0.87
CA ALA A 443 -36.42 -0.27 2.08
C ALA A 443 -37.35 0.48 3.06
N ALA A 444 -37.14 1.78 3.27
CA ALA A 444 -37.97 2.61 4.13
C ALA A 444 -39.41 2.69 3.61
N LEU A 445 -39.60 3.00 2.32
CA LEU A 445 -40.93 3.15 1.72
C LEU A 445 -41.72 1.85 1.72
N ARG A 446 -41.08 0.72 1.44
CA ARG A 446 -41.77 -0.58 1.28
C ARG A 446 -41.83 -1.43 2.55
N SER A 447 -41.07 -1.10 3.60
CA SER A 447 -41.11 -1.84 4.87
C SER A 447 -42.33 -1.51 5.73
N GLY A 448 -42.98 -0.36 5.49
CA GLY A 448 -44.13 0.07 6.29
C GLY A 448 -43.81 0.22 7.78
N GLY A 449 -42.56 0.52 8.14
CA GLY A 449 -42.09 0.64 9.52
C GLY A 449 -41.74 -0.68 10.22
N ASN A 450 -41.84 -1.82 9.52
CA ASN A 450 -41.38 -3.11 10.06
C ASN A 450 -39.87 -3.29 9.85
N ILE A 451 -39.11 -3.37 10.93
CA ILE A 451 -37.64 -3.48 10.88
C ILE A 451 -37.14 -4.75 10.18
N VAL A 452 -37.83 -5.89 10.30
CA VAL A 452 -37.45 -7.12 9.59
C VAL A 452 -37.67 -6.93 8.10
N ALA A 453 -38.81 -6.35 7.69
CA ALA A 453 -39.08 -6.05 6.28
C ALA A 453 -38.12 -5.00 5.70
N PHE A 454 -37.67 -4.05 6.52
CA PHE A 454 -36.64 -3.09 6.15
C PHE A 454 -35.30 -3.79 5.88
N MET A 455 -34.81 -4.58 6.84
CA MET A 455 -33.54 -5.29 6.70
C MET A 455 -33.54 -6.33 5.58
N LEU A 456 -34.68 -6.97 5.29
CA LEU A 456 -34.82 -7.88 4.16
C LEU A 456 -34.71 -7.20 2.79
N ARG A 457 -34.84 -5.88 2.75
CA ARG A 457 -34.66 -5.07 1.54
C ARG A 457 -33.31 -4.40 1.48
N SER A 458 -32.71 -4.08 2.62
CA SER A 458 -31.41 -3.43 2.70
C SER A 458 -30.32 -4.29 2.09
N ASN A 459 -29.46 -3.67 1.28
CA ASN A 459 -28.30 -4.32 0.69
C ASN A 459 -27.07 -4.27 1.62
N LEU A 460 -26.91 -5.30 2.46
CA LEU A 460 -25.79 -5.37 3.42
C LEU A 460 -24.41 -5.34 2.75
N VAL A 461 -24.28 -5.89 1.54
CA VAL A 461 -23.02 -5.90 0.79
C VAL A 461 -22.63 -4.48 0.38
N ALA A 462 -23.60 -3.69 -0.10
CA ALA A 462 -23.39 -2.29 -0.46
C ALA A 462 -23.01 -1.45 0.76
N TRP A 463 -23.70 -1.62 1.88
CA TRP A 463 -23.38 -0.94 3.13
C TRP A 463 -21.99 -1.27 3.66
N THR A 464 -21.58 -2.54 3.56
CA THR A 464 -20.22 -2.97 3.91
C THR A 464 -19.21 -2.30 2.98
N ARG A 465 -19.46 -2.29 1.67
CA ARG A 465 -18.57 -1.65 0.70
C ARG A 465 -18.45 -0.15 0.94
N PHE A 466 -19.57 0.55 1.11
CA PHE A 466 -19.61 1.98 1.43
C PHE A 466 -18.85 2.29 2.73
N GLY A 467 -19.08 1.51 3.80
CA GLY A 467 -18.37 1.67 5.07
C GLY A 467 -16.86 1.51 4.94
N THR A 468 -16.39 0.49 4.22
CA THR A 468 -14.93 0.30 3.99
C THR A 468 -14.30 1.46 3.20
N LEU A 469 -15.01 2.02 2.22
CA LEU A 469 -14.55 3.19 1.47
C LEU A 469 -14.57 4.45 2.33
N ALA A 470 -15.58 4.62 3.18
CA ALA A 470 -15.68 5.75 4.09
C ALA A 470 -14.50 5.77 5.08
N ILE A 471 -14.14 4.61 5.66
CA ILE A 471 -12.97 4.50 6.54
C ILE A 471 -11.68 4.86 5.79
N LYS A 472 -11.50 4.35 4.57
CA LYS A 472 -10.33 4.69 3.73
C LYS A 472 -10.27 6.17 3.41
N GLU A 473 -11.41 6.80 3.12
CA GLU A 473 -11.46 8.22 2.80
C GLU A 473 -11.18 9.09 4.03
N VAL A 474 -11.72 8.72 5.19
CA VAL A 474 -11.43 9.41 6.47
C VAL A 474 -9.94 9.30 6.81
N LYS A 475 -9.34 8.11 6.65
CA LYS A 475 -7.89 7.92 6.84
C LYS A 475 -7.09 8.81 5.88
N ALA A 476 -7.42 8.79 4.59
CA ALA A 476 -6.72 9.59 3.59
C ALA A 476 -6.88 11.10 3.81
N TYR A 477 -8.03 11.55 4.30
CA TYR A 477 -8.26 12.95 4.66
C TYR A 477 -7.45 13.36 5.89
N TYR A 478 -7.40 12.51 6.92
CA TYR A 478 -6.62 12.77 8.13
C TYR A 478 -5.10 12.76 7.86
N MET A 479 -4.64 11.88 6.98
CA MET A 479 -3.23 11.75 6.60
C MET A 479 -2.84 12.65 5.41
N ALA A 480 -3.73 13.52 4.93
CA ALA A 480 -3.43 14.37 3.77
C ALA A 480 -2.21 15.25 4.04
N GLY A 481 -1.22 15.20 3.14
CA GLY A 481 0.05 15.91 3.28
C GLY A 481 1.09 15.24 4.19
N SER A 482 0.77 14.10 4.85
CA SER A 482 1.79 13.28 5.49
C SER A 482 2.55 12.44 4.46
N LEU A 483 3.74 11.97 4.85
CA LEU A 483 4.54 11.06 4.04
C LEU A 483 3.76 9.75 3.79
N ASP A 484 3.72 9.34 2.53
CA ASP A 484 3.32 8.00 2.13
C ASP A 484 4.54 7.08 2.27
N VAL A 485 4.68 6.48 3.45
CA VAL A 485 5.81 5.63 3.81
C VAL A 485 5.96 4.46 2.84
N GLU A 486 4.85 3.86 2.39
CA GLU A 486 4.87 2.74 1.45
C GLU A 486 5.41 3.18 0.07
N ALA A 487 5.02 4.36 -0.40
CA ALA A 487 5.53 4.92 -1.64
C ALA A 487 7.03 5.26 -1.55
N VAL A 488 7.48 5.75 -0.39
CA VAL A 488 8.91 6.02 -0.13
C VAL A 488 9.71 4.73 -0.10
N ASP A 489 9.27 3.73 0.66
CA ASP A 489 9.96 2.44 0.77
C ASP A 489 10.07 1.77 -0.61
N ALA A 490 8.98 1.74 -1.38
CA ALA A 490 8.98 1.17 -2.73
C ALA A 490 9.95 1.91 -3.67
N TYR A 491 10.04 3.23 -3.57
CA TYR A 491 10.99 4.02 -4.34
C TYR A 491 12.44 3.73 -3.92
N LEU A 492 12.71 3.71 -2.61
CA LEU A 492 14.05 3.45 -2.08
C LEU A 492 14.53 2.04 -2.43
N ASP A 493 13.65 1.04 -2.36
CA ASP A 493 13.97 -0.34 -2.75
C ASP A 493 14.30 -0.43 -4.24
N ALA A 494 13.51 0.24 -5.10
CA ALA A 494 13.76 0.28 -6.54
C ALA A 494 15.07 1.01 -6.88
N GLU A 495 15.38 2.09 -6.17
CA GLU A 495 16.62 2.84 -6.35
C GLU A 495 17.83 2.05 -5.83
N TYR A 496 17.68 1.35 -4.70
CA TYR A 496 18.69 0.46 -4.17
C TYR A 496 19.04 -0.63 -5.18
N ALA A 497 18.03 -1.33 -5.70
CA ALA A 497 18.17 -2.33 -6.76
C ALA A 497 18.91 -1.79 -8.00
N ARG A 498 18.56 -0.57 -8.43
CA ARG A 498 19.23 0.11 -9.55
C ARG A 498 20.72 0.37 -9.29
N LEU A 499 21.08 0.79 -8.08
CA LEU A 499 22.45 1.11 -7.71
C LEU A 499 23.31 -0.14 -7.47
N THR A 500 22.73 -1.21 -6.93
CA THR A 500 23.45 -2.46 -6.64
C THR A 500 23.43 -3.46 -7.80
N GLY A 501 22.61 -3.22 -8.84
CA GLY A 501 22.48 -4.12 -9.99
C GLY A 501 21.82 -5.46 -9.64
N THR A 502 21.09 -5.51 -8.52
CA THR A 502 20.29 -6.65 -8.05
C THR A 502 18.83 -6.37 -8.31
#